data_AF-A0A4R1Q1K4-F1
#
_entry.id   AF-A0A4R1Q1K4-F1
#
_cell.length_a   1.000
_cell.length_b   1.000
_cell.length_c   1.000
_cell.angle_alpha   90.00
_cell.angle_beta   90.00
_cell.angle_gamma   90.00
#
_symmetry.space_group_name_H-M   'P 1'
#
loop_
_entity.id
_entity.type
_entity.pdbx_description
1 polymer ?
#
loop_
_entity_poly.entity_id
_entity_poly.type
_entity_poly.pdbx_seq_one_letter_code
_entity_poly.pdbx_strand_id
1 'polypeptide(L)' 'MFDIILLLSSFVAAFYALTFARWLMQEGNKQGGYVVFAVVMVGVALPVYRMFMKE' A
#
# COMPACT_ATOMS: atom_id res chain seq x y z
N MET A 1 -18.92 -1.83 10.49
CA MET A 1 -19.22 -1.32 9.14
C MET A 1 -18.15 -0.32 8.67
N PHE A 2 -17.79 0.67 9.50
CA PHE A 2 -16.70 1.62 9.22
C PHE A 2 -15.34 0.94 8.96
N ASP A 3 -15.00 -0.10 9.73
CA ASP A 3 -13.72 -0.83 9.57
C ASP A 3 -13.59 -1.53 8.20
N ILE A 4 -14.70 -2.05 7.66
CA ILE A 4 -14.72 -2.71 6.34
C ILE A 4 -14.49 -1.68 5.24
N ILE A 5 -15.09 -0.48 5.37
CA ILE A 5 -14.92 0.62 4.41
C ILE A 5 -13.46 1.10 4.44
N LEU A 6 -12.89 1.27 5.63
CA LEU A 6 -11.47 1.62 5.79
C LEU A 6 -10.55 0.56 5.18
N LEU A 7 -10.83 -0.71 5.43
CA LEU A 7 -10.08 -1.82 4.85
C LEU A 7 -10.12 -1.78 3.32
N LEU A 8 -11.31 -1.69 2.72
CA LEU A 8 -11.46 -1.61 1.26
C LEU A 8 -10.76 -0.38 0.68
N SER A 9 -10.88 0.78 1.33
CA SER A 9 -10.17 2.00 0.90
C SER A 9 -8.65 1.84 0.95
N SER A 10 -8.12 1.11 1.92
CA SER A 10 -6.69 0.82 2.03
C SER A 10 -6.19 -0.08 0.88
N PHE A 11 -7.00 -1.06 0.47
CA PHE A 11 -6.68 -1.91 -0.69
C PHE A 11 -6.70 -1.13 -2.01
N VAL A 12 -7.68 -0.24 -2.19
CA VAL A 12 -7.74 0.62 -3.38
C VAL A 12 -6.53 1.57 -3.43
N ALA A 13 -6.21 2.21 -2.30
CA ALA A 13 -5.04 3.09 -2.22
C ALA A 13 -3.73 2.35 -2.50
N ALA A 14 -3.57 1.14 -1.94
CA ALA A 14 -2.40 0.29 -2.19
C ALA A 14 -2.28 -0.11 -3.67
N PHE A 15 -3.40 -0.46 -4.33
CA PHE A 15 -3.42 -0.80 -5.75
C PHE A 15 -2.97 0.37 -6.64
N TYR A 16 -3.50 1.57 -6.38
CA TYR A 16 -3.09 2.78 -7.09
C TYR A 16 -1.60 3.09 -6.88
N ALA A 17 -1.13 3.03 -5.65
CA ALA A 17 0.26 3.32 -5.31
C ALA A 17 1.23 2.29 -5.91
N LEU A 18 0.86 1.00 -6.00
CA LEU A 18 1.66 -0.01 -6.73
C LEU A 18 1.74 0.27 -8.23
N THR A 19 0.62 0.72 -8.82
CA THR A 19 0.58 1.08 -10.24
C THR A 19 1.48 2.28 -10.51
N PHE A 20 1.43 3.28 -9.63
CA PHE A 20 2.30 4.45 -9.67
C PHE A 20 3.78 4.09 -9.46
N ALA A 21 4.11 3.21 -8.52
CA ALA A 21 5.47 2.73 -8.31
C ALA A 21 6.05 2.03 -9.55
N ARG A 22 5.23 1.19 -10.21
CA ARG A 22 5.61 0.53 -11.47
C ARG A 22 5.85 1.53 -12.59
N TRP A 23 4.98 2.53 -12.72
CA TRP A 23 5.15 3.61 -13.69
C TRP A 23 6.44 4.41 -13.44
N LEU A 24 6.71 4.78 -12.19
CA LEU A 24 7.97 5.45 -11.77
C LEU A 24 9.21 4.66 -12.19
N MET A 25 9.19 3.34 -12.02
CA MET A 25 10.30 2.48 -12.43
C MET A 25 10.48 2.41 -13.95
N GLN A 26 9.38 2.47 -14.71
CA GLN A 26 9.40 2.48 -16.18
C GLN A 26 9.95 3.80 -16.73
N GLU A 27 9.66 4.93 -16.08
CA GLU A 27 10.21 6.26 -16.41
C GLU A 27 11.68 6.44 -15.95
N GLY A 28 12.35 5.38 -15.52
CA GLY A 28 13.75 5.41 -15.10
C GLY A 28 13.99 5.87 -13.65
N ASN A 29 12.96 6.35 -12.95
CA ASN A 29 13.04 6.69 -11.53
C ASN A 29 12.81 5.47 -10.62
N LYS A 30 13.77 4.53 -10.69
CA LYS A 30 13.74 3.28 -9.93
C LYS A 30 13.76 3.53 -8.42
N GLN A 31 14.53 4.52 -7.96
CA GLN A 31 14.62 4.86 -6.54
C GLN A 31 13.26 5.32 -5.99
N GLY A 32 12.58 6.25 -6.68
CA GLY A 32 11.23 6.67 -6.31
C GLY A 32 10.24 5.51 -6.31
N GLY A 33 10.31 4.64 -7.33
CA GLY A 33 9.50 3.42 -7.39
C GLY A 33 9.71 2.49 -6.19
N TYR A 34 10.95 2.22 -5.79
CA TYR A 34 11.25 1.37 -4.62
C TYR A 34 10.76 2.00 -3.31
N VAL A 35 10.89 3.32 -3.15
CA VAL A 35 10.40 4.04 -1.96
C VAL A 35 8.87 3.91 -1.89
N VAL A 36 8.15 4.18 -2.99
CA VAL A 36 6.69 4.04 -3.01
C VAL A 36 6.29 2.59 -2.72
N PHE A 37 6.97 1.61 -3.31
CA PHE A 37 6.70 0.19 -3.05
C PHE A 37 6.88 -0.17 -1.57
N ALA A 38 7.97 0.27 -0.93
CA ALA A 38 8.22 0.05 0.49
C ALA A 38 7.14 0.69 1.38
N VAL A 39 6.74 1.93 1.08
CA VAL A 39 5.67 2.63 1.79
C VAL A 39 4.34 1.89 1.67
N VAL A 40 3.99 1.38 0.49
CA VAL A 40 2.76 0.60 0.29
C VAL A 40 2.81 -0.69 1.11
N MET A 41 3.92 -1.42 1.09
CA MET A 41 4.08 -2.66 1.85
C MET A 41 3.89 -2.42 3.35
N VAL A 42 4.50 -1.38 3.91
CA VAL A 42 4.32 -1.01 5.32
C VAL A 42 2.88 -0.55 5.61
N GLY A 43 2.31 0.26 4.71
CA GLY A 43 0.96 0.78 4.82
C GLY A 43 -0.13 -0.28 4.78
N VAL A 44 0.10 -1.41 4.10
CA VAL A 44 -0.79 -2.59 4.10
C VAL A 44 -0.46 -3.52 5.27
N ALA A 45 0.82 -3.73 5.60
CA ALA A 45 1.23 -4.63 6.66
C ALA A 45 0.71 -4.20 8.05
N LEU A 46 0.72 -2.91 8.36
CA LEU A 46 0.22 -2.36 9.64
C LEU A 46 -1.26 -2.69 9.92
N PRO A 47 -2.22 -2.34 9.04
CA PRO A 47 -3.63 -2.66 9.26
C PRO A 47 -3.87 -4.17 9.25
N VAL A 48 -3.19 -4.93 8.39
CA VAL A 48 -3.29 -6.41 8.39
C VAL A 48 -2.82 -6.97 9.73
N TYR A 49 -1.64 -6.57 10.21
CA TYR A 49 -1.13 -6.97 11.52
C TYR A 49 -2.10 -6.64 12.65
N ARG A 50 -2.69 -5.43 12.63
CA ARG A 50 -3.67 -5.01 13.63
C ARG A 50 -4.95 -5.85 13.62
N MET A 51 -5.35 -6.42 12.47
CA MET A 51 -6.49 -7.35 12.42
C MET A 51 -6.18 -8.69 13.07
N PHE A 52 -4.93 -9.19 12.97
CA PHE A 52 -4.54 -10.48 13.52
C PHE A 52 -4.05 -10.42 14.98
N MET A 53 -3.56 -9.26 15.44
CA MET A 53 -3.04 -9.07 16.80
C MET A 53 -3.99 -8.33 17.75
N LYS A 54 -5.15 -7.87 17.28
CA LYS A 54 -6.24 -7.48 18.19
C LYS A 54 -6.89 -8.77 18.72
N GLU A 55 -6.27 -9.37 19.73
CA GLU A 55 -6.94 -10.21 20.74
C GLU A 55 -7.13 -9.37 22.02
#